data_AF-X1LMS2-F1
#
_entry.id   AF-X1LMS2-F1
#
_cell.length_a   1.000
_cell.length_b   1.000
_cell.length_c   1.000
_cell.angle_alpha   90.00
_cell.angle_beta   90.00
_cell.angle_gamma   90.00
#
_symmetry.space_group_name_H-M   'P 1'
#
loop_
_entity.id
_entity.type
_entity.pdbx_description
1 polymer ?
#
loop_
_entity_poly.entity_id
_entity_poly.type
_entity_poly.pdbx_seq_one_letter_code
_entity_poly.pdbx_strand_id
1 'polypeptide(L)'
;GWTLFGLIWGMAIAGIIITIVFRNKIKPVMVLSYVAMGLLVVIAFKPMLLMLPQKMIFCLFIGGAFYILGITFYLWKKLPYHHTIWHLFVLGGSISHFFGILFYLT
;
A
#
# COMPACT_ATOMS: atom_id res chain seq x y z
N GLY A 1 -16.69 -9.15 2.08
CA GLY A 1 -15.69 -8.95 3.15
C GLY A 1 -14.68 -10.08 3.25
N TRP A 2 -15.15 -11.33 3.41
CA TRP A 2 -14.30 -12.50 3.67
C TRP A 2 -13.30 -12.89 2.57
N THR A 3 -13.66 -12.69 1.30
CA THR A 3 -12.77 -12.98 0.16
C THR A 3 -11.51 -12.11 0.19
N LEU A 4 -11.67 -10.79 0.38
CA LEU A 4 -10.56 -9.85 0.53
C LEU A 4 -9.71 -10.16 1.77
N PHE A 5 -10.37 -10.45 2.89
CA PHE A 5 -9.68 -10.82 4.11
C PHE A 5 -8.78 -12.05 3.90
N GLY A 6 -9.33 -13.13 3.35
CA GLY A 6 -8.57 -14.35 3.06
C GLY A 6 -7.43 -14.13 2.06
N LEU A 7 -7.65 -13.27 1.05
CA LEU A 7 -6.64 -12.99 0.03
C LEU A 7 -5.48 -12.15 0.57
N ILE A 8 -5.78 -11.11 1.38
CA ILE A 8 -4.78 -10.28 2.05
C ILE A 8 -3.98 -11.11 3.05
N TRP A 9 -4.65 -11.92 3.87
CA TRP A 9 -3.98 -12.78 4.87
C TRP A 9 -3.17 -13.89 4.23
N GLY A 10 -3.66 -14.50 3.14
CA GLY A 10 -2.91 -15.49 2.37
C GLY A 10 -1.62 -14.90 1.80
N MET A 11 -1.69 -13.71 1.19
CA MET A 11 -0.50 -13.01 0.70
C MET A 11 0.44 -12.59 1.84
N ALA A 12 -0.09 -12.14 2.98
CA ALA A 12 0.72 -11.76 4.14
C ALA A 12 1.50 -12.95 4.70
N ILE A 13 0.84 -14.10 4.90
CA ILE A 13 1.49 -15.33 5.39
C ILE A 13 2.53 -15.81 4.38
N ALA A 14 2.22 -15.81 3.09
CA ALA A 14 3.17 -16.17 2.05
C ALA A 14 4.41 -15.25 2.06
N GLY A 15 4.22 -13.94 2.19
CA GLY A 15 5.29 -12.96 2.31
C GLY A 15 6.18 -13.16 3.53
N ILE A 16 5.58 -13.50 4.69
CA ILE A 16 6.31 -13.84 5.93
C ILE A 16 7.16 -15.09 5.73
N ILE A 17 6.59 -16.16 5.16
CA ILE A 17 7.30 -17.41 4.89
C ILE A 17 8.49 -17.16 3.96
N ILE A 18 8.29 -16.42 2.86
CA ILE A 18 9.37 -16.06 1.92
C ILE A 18 10.47 -15.28 2.64
N THR A 19 10.10 -14.35 3.52
CA THR A 19 11.05 -13.53 4.30
C THR A 19 11.91 -14.39 5.22
N ILE A 20 11.30 -15.35 5.92
CA ILE A 20 11.98 -16.26 6.85
C ILE A 20 12.91 -17.22 6.10
N VAL A 21 12.43 -17.83 5.00
CA VAL A 21 13.17 -18.85 4.25
C VAL A 21 14.31 -18.23 3.43
N PHE A 22 14.07 -17.11 2.76
CA PHE A 22 15.05 -16.51 1.83
C PHE A 22 15.94 -15.43 2.47
N ARG A 23 15.81 -15.20 3.78
CA ARG A 23 16.66 -14.34 4.63
C ARG A 23 17.24 -13.14 3.87
N ASN A 24 16.34 -12.33 3.30
CA ASN A 24 16.67 -11.06 2.64
C ASN A 24 17.50 -11.14 1.33
N LYS A 25 17.77 -12.33 0.77
CA LYS A 25 18.46 -12.46 -0.53
C LYS A 25 17.64 -11.95 -1.71
N ILE A 26 16.30 -11.95 -1.59
CA ILE A 26 15.39 -11.58 -2.68
C ILE A 26 14.65 -10.27 -2.37
N LYS A 27 15.42 -9.19 -2.15
CA LYS A 27 14.90 -7.82 -1.99
C LYS A 27 13.80 -7.42 -3.00
N PRO A 28 13.91 -7.69 -4.32
CA PRO A 28 12.86 -7.30 -5.26
C PRO A 28 11.54 -8.08 -5.08
N VAL A 29 11.58 -9.34 -4.64
CA VAL A 29 10.36 -10.14 -4.39
C VAL A 29 9.60 -9.61 -3.19
N MET A 30 10.30 -9.15 -2.14
CA MET A 30 9.66 -8.50 -1.00
C MET A 30 8.97 -7.20 -1.41
N VAL A 31 9.65 -6.35 -2.18
CA VAL A 31 9.04 -5.10 -2.68
C VAL A 31 7.82 -5.42 -3.55
N LEU A 32 7.91 -6.44 -4.41
CA LEU A 32 6.79 -6.87 -5.24
C LEU A 32 5.61 -7.40 -4.42
N SER A 33 5.84 -8.15 -3.33
CA SER A 33 4.76 -8.61 -2.45
C SER A 33 4.05 -7.45 -1.75
N TYR A 34 4.77 -6.41 -1.33
CA TYR A 34 4.15 -5.21 -0.75
C TYR A 34 3.31 -4.45 -1.78
N VAL A 35 3.81 -4.30 -3.02
CA VAL A 35 3.06 -3.66 -4.12
C VAL A 35 1.83 -4.49 -4.50
N ALA A 36 1.94 -5.81 -4.53
CA ALA A 36 0.83 -6.72 -4.81
C ALA A 36 -0.27 -6.59 -3.74
N MET A 37 0.09 -6.49 -2.45
CA MET A 37 -0.88 -6.21 -1.38
C MET A 37 -1.58 -4.87 -1.57
N GLY A 38 -0.86 -3.82 -1.97
CA GLY A 38 -1.45 -2.52 -2.30
C GLY A 38 -2.41 -2.57 -3.50
N LEU A 39 -2.12 -3.38 -4.52
CA LEU A 39 -2.97 -3.55 -5.69
C LEU A 39 -4.28 -4.29 -5.41
N LEU A 40 -4.39 -5.03 -4.30
CA LEU A 40 -5.65 -5.68 -3.89
C LEU A 40 -6.78 -4.67 -3.65
N VAL A 41 -6.46 -3.41 -3.34
CA VAL A 41 -7.44 -2.32 -3.27
C VAL A 41 -8.21 -2.15 -4.57
N VAL A 42 -7.62 -2.45 -5.73
CA VAL A 42 -8.31 -2.38 -7.03
C VAL A 42 -9.43 -3.43 -7.12
N ILE A 43 -9.21 -4.62 -6.53
CA ILE A 43 -10.22 -5.68 -6.44
C ILE A 43 -11.33 -5.27 -5.46
N ALA A 44 -10.96 -4.58 -4.38
CA ALA A 44 -11.90 -4.01 -3.41
C ALA A 44 -12.65 -2.78 -3.93
N PHE A 45 -12.24 -2.20 -5.06
CA PHE A 45 -12.76 -0.92 -5.53
C PHE A 45 -14.27 -0.95 -5.81
N LYS A 46 -14.78 -2.02 -6.43
CA LYS A 46 -16.22 -2.19 -6.72
C LYS A 46 -17.09 -2.16 -5.46
N PRO A 47 -16.85 -3.01 -4.44
CA PRO A 47 -17.61 -2.96 -3.20
C PRO A 47 -17.37 -1.65 -2.43
N MET A 48 -16.18 -1.06 -2.52
CA MET A 48 -15.91 0.23 -1.88
C MET A 48 -16.77 1.36 -2.45
N LEU A 49 -16.97 1.45 -3.76
CA LEU A 49 -17.83 2.45 -4.38
C LEU A 49 -19.29 2.38 -3.94
N LEU A 50 -19.78 1.19 -3.58
CA LEU A 50 -21.16 0.98 -3.16
C LEU A 50 -21.37 1.22 -1.66
N MET A 51 -20.31 1.04 -0.85
CA MET A 51 -20.41 1.08 0.61
C MET A 51 -19.79 2.34 1.22
N LEU A 52 -18.97 3.09 0.48
CA LEU A 52 -18.17 4.20 1.00
C LEU A 52 -18.49 5.52 0.28
N PRO A 53 -18.44 6.66 0.99
CA PRO A 53 -18.61 7.96 0.37
C PRO A 53 -17.53 8.23 -0.69
N GLN A 54 -17.92 8.82 -1.82
CA GLN A 54 -17.00 9.16 -2.93
C GLN A 54 -15.79 9.99 -2.46
N LYS A 55 -15.97 10.87 -1.46
CA LYS A 55 -14.89 11.69 -0.92
C LYS A 55 -13.81 10.86 -0.20
N MET A 56 -14.19 9.77 0.45
CA MET A 56 -13.24 8.85 1.08
C MET A 56 -12.40 8.13 0.02
N ILE A 57 -13.05 7.71 -1.06
CA ILE A 57 -12.41 7.02 -2.19
C ILE A 57 -11.40 7.95 -2.87
N PHE A 58 -11.70 9.25 -2.95
CA PHE A 58 -10.75 10.24 -3.45
C PHE A 58 -9.49 10.36 -2.55
N CYS A 59 -9.66 10.37 -1.21
CA CYS A 59 -8.53 10.34 -0.27
C CYS A 59 -7.68 9.06 -0.38
N LEU A 60 -8.32 7.91 -0.62
CA LEU A 60 -7.63 6.65 -0.90
C LEU A 60 -6.82 6.71 -2.20
N PHE A 61 -7.37 7.30 -3.26
CA PHE A 61 -6.66 7.49 -4.53
C PHE A 61 -5.46 8.42 -4.38
N ILE A 62 -5.62 9.53 -3.67
CA ILE A 62 -4.50 10.42 -3.34
C ILE A 62 -3.44 9.65 -2.56
N GLY A 63 -3.83 8.90 -1.53
CA GLY A 63 -2.90 8.10 -0.74
C GLY A 63 -2.16 7.04 -1.56
N GLY A 64 -2.86 6.38 -2.50
CA GLY A 64 -2.27 5.46 -3.46
C GLY A 64 -1.26 6.12 -4.39
N ALA A 65 -1.55 7.35 -4.87
CA ALA A 65 -0.62 8.11 -5.69
C ALA A 65 0.68 8.46 -4.92
N PHE A 66 0.57 8.84 -3.65
CA PHE A 66 1.73 9.05 -2.77
C PHE A 66 2.60 7.79 -2.66
N TYR A 67 2.00 6.60 -2.53
CA TYR A 67 2.75 5.35 -2.50
C TYR A 67 3.47 5.04 -3.81
N ILE A 68 2.80 5.21 -4.96
CA ILE A 68 3.40 4.97 -6.29
C ILE A 68 4.57 5.93 -6.53
N LEU A 69 4.37 7.23 -6.26
CA LEU A 69 5.43 8.24 -6.37
C LEU A 69 6.59 7.94 -5.43
N GLY A 70 6.29 7.53 -4.19
CA GLY A 70 7.30 7.13 -3.22
C GLY A 70 8.19 6.00 -3.77
N ILE A 71 7.60 4.98 -4.39
CA ILE A 71 8.36 3.85 -4.96
C ILE A 71 9.38 4.33 -6.01
N THR A 72 9.03 5.33 -6.83
CA THR A 72 9.97 5.93 -7.79
C THR A 72 11.19 6.52 -7.08
N PHE A 73 11.01 7.24 -5.97
CA PHE A 73 12.12 7.76 -5.16
C PHE A 73 12.92 6.65 -4.49
N TYR A 74 12.27 5.59 -3.99
CA TYR A 74 12.95 4.44 -3.40
C TYR A 74 13.88 3.72 -4.39
N LEU A 75 13.45 3.59 -5.65
CA LEU A 75 14.26 2.99 -6.72
C LEU A 75 15.40 3.91 -7.19
N TRP A 76 15.31 5.22 -6.92
CA TRP A 76 16.27 6.22 -7.37
C TRP A 76 17.53 6.25 -6.48
N LYS A 77 18.36 5.20 -6.59
CA LYS A 77 19.58 5.03 -5.79
C LYS A 77 20.66 6.10 -5.97
N LYS A 78 20.59 6.90 -7.04
CA LYS A 78 21.53 8.01 -7.32
C LYS A 78 21.29 9.24 -6.44
N LEU A 79 20.10 9.36 -5.82
CA LEU A 79 19.74 10.53 -5.02
C LEU A 79 20.20 10.32 -3.55
N PRO A 80 20.94 11.28 -2.94
CA PRO A 80 21.25 11.21 -1.52
C PRO A 80 19.95 11.26 -0.71
N TYR A 81 19.86 10.45 0.35
CA TYR A 81 18.67 10.35 1.22
C TYR A 81 17.37 9.86 0.54
N HIS A 82 17.45 9.17 -0.59
CA HIS A 82 16.30 8.59 -1.29
C HIS A 82 15.37 7.76 -0.38
N HIS A 83 15.93 7.04 0.60
CA HIS A 83 15.13 6.26 1.56
C HIS A 83 14.29 7.14 2.51
N THR A 84 14.84 8.25 2.98
CA THR A 84 14.11 9.20 3.85
C THR A 84 13.01 9.91 3.08
N ILE A 85 13.29 10.30 1.84
CA ILE A 85 12.28 10.90 0.95
C ILE A 85 11.13 9.91 0.73
N TRP A 86 11.44 8.64 0.47
CA TRP A 86 10.43 7.58 0.38
C TRP A 86 9.56 7.49 1.65
N HIS A 87 10.15 7.54 2.84
CA HIS A 87 9.39 7.55 4.10
C HIS A 87 8.43 8.74 4.20
N LEU A 88 8.81 9.93 3.74
CA LEU A 88 7.91 11.10 3.71
C LEU A 88 6.70 10.88 2.79
N PHE A 89 6.90 10.28 1.62
CA PHE A 89 5.80 9.92 0.72
C PHE A 89 4.87 8.87 1.34
N VAL A 90 5.45 7.83 1.97
CA VAL A 90 4.67 6.81 2.70
C VAL A 90 3.86 7.44 3.82
N LEU A 91 4.43 8.39 4.57
CA LEU A 91 3.76 9.10 5.66
C LEU A 91 2.60 9.96 5.13
N GLY A 92 2.81 10.72 4.06
CA GLY A 92 1.76 11.49 3.39
C GLY A 92 0.61 10.61 2.89
N GLY A 93 0.93 9.45 2.32
CA GLY A 93 -0.05 8.44 1.93
C GLY A 93 -0.89 7.95 3.11
N SER A 94 -0.24 7.55 4.21
CA SER A 94 -0.93 7.10 5.44
C SER A 94 -1.81 8.18 6.06
N ILE A 95 -1.36 9.44 6.06
CA ILE A 95 -2.13 10.58 6.56
C ILE A 95 -3.41 10.78 5.73
N SER A 96 -3.32 10.70 4.40
CA SER A 96 -4.49 10.80 3.52
C SER A 96 -5.51 9.70 3.80
N HIS A 97 -5.05 8.46 4.01
CA HIS A 97 -5.93 7.34 4.39
C HIS A 97 -6.60 7.58 5.75
N PHE A 98 -5.82 8.03 6.74
CA PHE A 98 -6.32 8.32 8.09
C PHE A 98 -7.39 9.41 8.08
N PHE A 99 -7.14 10.53 7.40
CA PHE A 99 -8.14 11.59 7.25
C PHE A 99 -9.37 11.15 6.46
N GLY A 100 -9.19 10.28 5.46
CA GLY A 100 -10.30 9.68 4.73
C GLY A 100 -11.26 8.94 5.67
N ILE A 101 -10.73 8.10 6.57
CA ILE A 101 -11.54 7.38 7.55
C ILE A 101 -12.14 8.34 8.57
N LEU A 102 -11.33 9.26 9.11
CA LEU A 102 -11.74 10.16 10.19
C LEU A 102 -12.87 11.10 9.79
N PHE A 103 -12.86 11.64 8.56
CA PHE A 103 -13.86 12.62 8.12
C PHE A 103 -15.07 12.02 7.38
N TYR A 104 -14.94 10.83 6.80
CA TYR A 104 -15.99 10.27 5.93
C TYR A 104 -16.59 8.96 6.44
N LEU A 105 -16.07 8.40 7.52
CA LEU A 105 -16.58 7.15 8.11
C LEU A 105 -17.13 7.34 9.53
N THR A 106 -17.33 8.60 9.95
CA THR A 106 -18.08 9.03 11.14
C THR A 106 -19.51 9.37 10.79
#